data_AF-A0ABD0NMF9-F1
#
_entry.id   AF-A0ABD0NMF9-F1
#
_cell.length_a   1.000
_cell.length_b   1.000
_cell.length_c   1.000
_cell.angle_alpha   90.00
_cell.angle_beta   90.00
_cell.angle_gamma   90.00
#
_symmetry.space_group_name_H-M   'P 1'
#
loop_
_entity.id
_entity.type
_entity.pdbx_description
1 polymer ?
#
loop_
_entity_poly.entity_id
_entity_poly.type
_entity_poly.pdbx_seq_one_letter_code
_entity_poly.pdbx_strand_id
1 'polypeptide(L)' 'SAVLSYDGSMFLKVLMPHAVHTEAEDVSLRFMSQRAYGLLMATTSKESADTLRLELDGGKVRLTVNL' A
#
# COMPACT_ATOMS: atom_id res chain seq x y z
N SER A 1 -8.52 9.77 -14.53
CA SER A 1 -7.96 9.41 -13.21
C SER A 1 -9.04 9.58 -12.17
N ALA A 2 -9.34 8.54 -11.38
CA ALA A 2 -10.22 8.68 -10.22
C ALA A 2 -9.39 9.10 -8.99
N VAL A 3 -9.95 9.93 -8.13
CA VAL A 3 -9.38 10.27 -6.83
C VAL A 3 -10.30 9.69 -5.77
N LEU A 4 -9.73 8.99 -4.79
CA LEU A 4 -10.47 8.41 -3.68
C LEU A 4 -10.20 9.24 -2.42
N SER A 5 -11.27 9.61 -1.72
CA SER A 5 -11.22 10.31 -0.44
C SER A 5 -11.46 9.31 0.68
N TYR A 6 -10.59 9.30 1.69
CA TYR A 6 -10.66 8.40 2.83
C TYR A 6 -10.80 9.22 4.12
N ASP A 7 -11.76 8.87 4.97
CA ASP A 7 -11.97 9.52 6.27
C ASP A 7 -11.17 8.87 7.42
N GLY A 8 -10.46 7.78 7.13
CA GLY A 8 -9.71 6.98 8.10
C GLY A 8 -10.40 5.68 8.53
N SER A 9 -11.67 5.48 8.16
CA SER A 9 -12.41 4.23 8.34
C SER A 9 -12.52 3.40 7.06
N MET A 10 -12.29 4.03 5.91
CA MET A 10 -12.40 3.44 4.58
C MET A 10 -11.11 2.74 4.14
N PHE A 11 -11.25 1.73 3.29
CA PHE A 11 -10.14 1.11 2.56
C PHE A 11 -10.57 0.72 1.15
N LEU A 12 -9.60 0.60 0.24
CA LEU A 12 -9.78 -0.05 -1.06
C LEU A 12 -9.02 -1.37 -1.03
N LYS A 13 -9.67 -2.46 -1.44
CA LYS A 13 -9.03 -3.75 -1.61
C LYS A 13 -9.13 -4.18 -3.07
N VAL A 14 -7.99 -4.33 -3.73
CA VAL A 14 -7.89 -4.94 -5.04
C VAL A 14 -7.56 -6.42 -4.83
N LEU A 15 -8.45 -7.31 -5.26
CA LEU A 15 -8.23 -8.75 -5.22
C LEU A 15 -7.61 -9.20 -6.53
N MET A 16 -6.47 -9.86 -6.45
CA MET A 16 -5.88 -10.52 -7.60
C MET A 16 -6.57 -11.88 -7.81
N PRO A 17 -6.83 -12.31 -9.07
CA PRO A 17 -7.50 -13.57 -9.34
C PRO A 17 -6.77 -14.81 -8.80
N HIS A 18 -5.44 -14.72 -8.74
CA HIS A 18 -4.53 -15.78 -8.28
C HIS A 18 -3.38 -15.18 -7.49
N ALA A 19 -2.63 -16.03 -6.77
CA ALA A 19 -1.36 -15.65 -6.18
C ALA A 19 -0.42 -15.16 -7.30
N VAL A 20 0.13 -13.97 -7.11
CA VAL A 20 1.04 -13.36 -8.08
C VAL A 20 2.44 -13.49 -7.50
N HIS A 21 3.32 -14.15 -8.25
CA HIS A 21 4.75 -14.15 -7.99
C HIS A 21 5.41 -13.34 -9.10
N THR A 22 6.04 -12.22 -8.76
CA THR A 22 6.80 -11.40 -9.70
C THR A 22 8.21 -11.18 -9.18
N GLU A 23 9.18 -11.07 -10.09
CA GLU A 23 10.56 -10.70 -9.75
C GLU A 23 10.74 -9.17 -9.65
N ALA A 24 9.80 -8.40 -10.23
CA ALA A 24 9.81 -6.94 -10.22
C ALA A 24 8.38 -6.40 -10.19
N GLU A 25 8.14 -5.41 -9.33
CA GLU A 25 6.87 -4.71 -9.22
C GLU A 25 7.07 -3.21 -9.44
N ASP A 26 6.38 -2.66 -10.45
CA ASP A 26 6.30 -1.21 -10.65
C ASP A 26 5.01 -0.67 -10.02
N VAL A 27 5.16 0.12 -8.96
CA VAL A 27 4.04 0.74 -8.24
C VAL A 27 4.20 2.26 -8.25
N SER A 28 3.22 2.95 -8.84
CA SER A 28 3.14 4.41 -8.80
C SER A 28 1.83 4.85 -8.14
N LEU A 29 1.94 5.72 -7.13
CA LEU A 29 0.77 6.29 -6.46
C LEU A 29 0.99 7.78 -6.18
N ARG A 30 -0.10 8.56 -6.22
CA ARG A 30 -0.12 9.95 -5.77
C ARG A 30 -1.07 10.04 -4.58
N PHE A 31 -0.61 10.58 -3.47
CA PHE A 31 -1.40 10.79 -2.27
C PHE A 31 -1.31 12.26 -1.83
N MET A 32 -2.27 12.68 -1.02
CA MET A 32 -2.27 13.95 -0.32
C MET A 32 -2.86 13.72 1.07
N SER A 33 -2.16 14.13 2.11
CA SER A 33 -2.58 13.98 3.49
C SER A 33 -1.95 15.06 4.34
N GLN A 34 -2.70 15.58 5.30
CA GLN A 34 -2.19 16.45 6.37
C GLN A 34 -1.75 15.63 7.60
N ARG A 35 -2.00 14.31 7.62
CA ARG A 35 -1.64 13.43 8.74
C ARG A 35 -0.18 13.03 8.63
N ALA A 36 0.55 13.09 9.75
CA ALA A 36 1.95 12.66 9.81
C ALA A 36 2.12 11.13 9.78
N TYR A 37 1.04 10.38 10.05
CA TYR A 37 1.03 8.92 10.13
C TYR A 37 -0.14 8.32 9.36
N GLY A 38 0.09 7.14 8.75
CA GLY A 38 -0.97 6.34 8.15
C GLY A 38 -0.48 5.42 7.03
N LEU A 39 -1.18 4.31 6.84
CA LEU A 39 -0.91 3.38 5.74
C LEU A 39 -1.33 4.01 4.39
N LEU A 40 -0.46 3.94 3.39
CA LEU A 40 -0.77 4.36 2.01
C LEU A 40 -1.13 3.16 1.14
N MET A 41 -0.35 2.07 1.25
CA MET A 41 -0.54 0.84 0.51
C MET A 41 0.13 -0.33 1.24
N ALA A 42 -0.47 -1.51 1.16
CA ALA A 42 0.19 -2.76 1.51
C ALA A 42 -0.20 -3.87 0.53
N THR A 43 0.76 -4.70 0.13
CA THR A 43 0.48 -6.02 -0.44
C THR A 43 0.32 -7.04 0.69
N THR A 44 -0.60 -7.98 0.50
CA THR A 44 -0.88 -9.06 1.46
C THR A 44 -1.05 -10.37 0.71
N SER A 45 -0.46 -11.44 1.24
CA SER A 45 -0.63 -12.80 0.74
C SER A 45 -1.21 -13.69 1.83
N LYS A 46 -2.00 -14.71 1.43
CA LYS A 46 -2.43 -15.78 2.35
C LYS A 46 -1.42 -16.92 2.44
N GLU A 47 -0.49 -16.97 1.50
CA GLU A 47 0.44 -18.09 1.28
C GLU A 47 1.88 -17.73 1.66
N SER A 48 2.15 -16.44 1.87
CA SER A 48 3.48 -15.92 2.24
C SER A 48 3.37 -14.78 3.27
N ALA A 49 4.46 -14.54 3.99
CA ALA A 49 4.66 -13.36 4.84
C ALA A 49 5.22 -12.15 4.06
N ASP A 50 5.45 -12.31 2.76
CA ASP A 50 6.00 -11.24 1.92
C ASP A 50 5.07 -10.04 1.91
N THR A 51 5.67 -8.86 2.04
CA THR A 51 4.92 -7.61 2.04
C THR A 51 5.75 -6.48 1.46
N LEU A 52 5.07 -5.65 0.67
CA LEU A 52 5.50 -4.31 0.33
C LEU A 52 4.54 -3.35 1.01
N ARG A 53 5.06 -2.49 1.88
CA ARG A 53 4.26 -1.52 2.62
C ARG A 53 4.81 -0.11 2.41
N LEU A 54 3.92 0.79 2.01
CA LEU A 54 4.16 2.23 1.96
C LEU A 54 3.31 2.91 3.02
N GLU A 55 3.93 3.74 3.85
CA GLU A 55 3.26 4.45 4.92
C GLU A 55 3.87 5.83 5.18
N LEU A 56 3.07 6.71 5.77
CA LEU A 56 3.56 7.95 6.37
C LEU A 56 4.04 7.65 7.78
N ASP A 57 5.27 8.07 8.08
CA ASP A 57 5.85 8.04 9.42
C ASP A 57 6.56 9.37 9.72
N GLY A 58 6.01 10.12 10.68
CA GLY A 58 6.49 11.46 10.99
C GLY A 58 6.53 12.40 9.78
N GLY A 59 5.58 12.24 8.84
CA GLY A 59 5.50 13.02 7.60
C GLY A 59 6.44 12.59 6.47
N LYS A 60 7.26 11.55 6.68
CA LYS A 60 8.09 10.94 5.64
C LYS A 60 7.39 9.72 5.07
N VAL A 61 7.62 9.44 3.79
CA VAL A 61 7.21 8.16 3.19
C VAL A 61 8.24 7.11 3.57
N ARG A 62 7.80 6.02 4.20
CA ARG A 62 8.60 4.82 4.45
C ARG A 62 8.14 3.70 3.54
N LEU A 63 9.11 3.03 2.91
CA LEU A 63 8.94 1.74 2.26
C LEU A 63 9.50 0.65 3.17
N THR A 64 8.70 -0.38 3.43
CA THR A 64 9.10 -1.62 4.10
C THR A 64 8.89 -2.79 3.15
N VAL A 65 9.92 -3.61 3.01
CA VAL A 65 9.93 -4.81 2.16
C VAL A 65 10.26 -6.02 3.03
N ASN A 66 9.47 -7.07 2.91
CA ASN A 66 9.73 -8.40 3.47
C ASN A 66 9.57 -9.42 2.35
N LEU A 67 10.58 -10.28 2.16
CA LEU A 67 10.68 -11.29 1.12
C LEU A 67 11.12 -12.63 1.72
#